data_AF-A0A9W8QHG1-F1
#
_entry.id   AF-A0A9W8QHG1-F1
#
_cell.length_a   1.000
_cell.length_b   1.000
_cell.length_c   1.000
_cell.angle_alpha   90.00
_cell.angle_beta   90.00
_cell.angle_gamma   90.00
#
_symmetry.space_group_name_H-M   'P 1'
#
loop_
_entity.id
_entity.type
_entity.pdbx_description
1 polymer ?
#
loop_
_entity_poly.entity_id
_entity_poly.type
_entity_poly.pdbx_seq_one_letter_code
_entity_poly.pdbx_strand_id
1 'polypeptide(L)'
;MIDLNDSGFEIRFKREEEFSALGGIRYDQIEAWAEVTYTGLIGAGLSKFDFQNLVDMQPIEGELPALNFTTNPDYNAKYDNLSASPGQPQLAGDEANLAKFNEKSLEGYAIEFMEKNGGPVGWDGKFPLSALTSDAPAEPTTPREREDKLCANSDADFSLTKAECRTQVAQCVFEEGAKPNFDWSLITACMEAKWRII
;
A
#
# COMPACT_ATOMS: atom_id res chain seq x y z
N MET A 1 7.75 11.24 -8.73
CA MET A 1 6.99 10.15 -9.37
C MET A 1 7.42 10.05 -10.82
N ILE A 2 7.44 8.85 -11.39
CA ILE A 2 7.91 8.54 -12.74
C ILE A 2 6.73 7.98 -13.54
N ASP A 3 6.45 8.56 -14.71
CA ASP A 3 5.49 8.01 -15.67
C ASP A 3 6.00 6.68 -16.24
N LEU A 4 5.28 5.58 -16.02
CA LEU A 4 5.70 4.28 -16.53
C LEU A 4 5.39 4.07 -18.01
N ASN A 5 4.46 4.84 -18.59
CA ASN A 5 4.09 4.70 -20.00
C ASN A 5 5.27 5.02 -20.94
N ASP A 6 6.10 5.97 -20.53
CA ASP A 6 7.26 6.43 -21.30
C ASP A 6 8.60 5.89 -20.78
N SER A 7 8.56 4.85 -19.93
CA SER A 7 9.78 4.28 -19.33
C SER A 7 10.43 3.19 -20.18
N GLY A 8 10.05 3.05 -21.46
CA GLY A 8 10.83 2.29 -22.45
C GLY A 8 10.87 0.77 -22.26
N PHE A 9 10.00 0.21 -21.43
CA PHE A 9 9.80 -1.24 -21.28
C PHE A 9 8.40 -1.67 -21.75
N GLU A 10 8.20 -2.97 -21.92
CA GLU A 10 6.89 -3.50 -22.29
C GLU A 10 5.89 -3.36 -21.13
N ILE A 11 4.91 -2.47 -21.31
CA ILE A 11 3.85 -2.26 -20.31
C ILE A 11 2.84 -3.41 -20.41
N ARG A 12 2.79 -4.23 -19.35
CA ARG A 12 1.84 -5.34 -19.23
C ARG A 12 0.40 -4.87 -19.02
N PHE A 13 0.22 -3.80 -18.23
CA PHE A 13 -1.09 -3.30 -17.82
C PHE A 13 -1.32 -1.87 -18.32
N LYS A 14 -1.41 -1.70 -19.65
CA LYS A 14 -1.49 -0.39 -20.33
C LYS A 14 -2.65 0.51 -19.91
N ARG A 15 -3.63 -0.03 -19.19
CA ARG A 15 -4.82 0.71 -18.74
C ARG A 15 -4.63 1.37 -17.38
N GLU A 16 -3.57 1.04 -16.65
CA GLU A 16 -3.32 1.56 -15.32
C GLU A 16 -2.81 3.00 -15.33
N GLU A 17 -2.25 3.46 -16.46
CA GLU A 17 -1.62 4.78 -16.58
C GLU A 17 -0.69 5.09 -15.38
N GLU A 18 0.12 4.09 -15.00
CA GLU A 18 0.79 4.04 -13.71
C GLU A 18 1.91 5.09 -13.56
N PHE A 19 1.95 5.71 -12.38
CA PHE A 19 3.08 6.53 -11.92
C PHE A 19 3.76 5.89 -10.71
N SER A 20 5.05 5.62 -10.83
CA SER A 20 5.81 5.02 -9.71
C SER A 20 6.47 6.09 -8.84
N ALA A 21 6.28 6.01 -7.52
CA ALA A 21 6.91 6.90 -6.55
C ALA A 21 8.23 6.29 -6.03
N LEU A 22 9.35 6.61 -6.69
CA LEU A 22 10.67 6.17 -6.25
C LEU A 22 10.97 6.65 -4.82
N GLY A 23 11.15 5.70 -3.90
CA GLY A 23 11.38 5.98 -2.49
C GLY A 23 10.11 6.19 -1.66
N GLY A 24 8.91 6.00 -2.22
CA GLY A 24 7.62 6.08 -1.51
C GLY A 24 6.94 7.45 -1.58
N ILE A 25 5.76 7.53 -0.95
CA ILE A 25 4.94 8.75 -0.86
C ILE A 25 4.89 9.18 0.61
N ARG A 26 5.18 10.45 0.89
CA ARG A 26 5.09 11.00 2.25
C ARG A 26 3.64 11.20 2.65
N TYR A 27 3.34 11.05 3.93
CA TYR A 27 1.99 11.32 4.44
C TYR A 27 1.55 12.77 4.13
N ASP A 28 2.44 13.75 4.27
CA ASP A 28 2.17 15.16 3.95
C ASP A 28 1.92 15.43 2.44
N GLN A 29 2.16 14.45 1.58
CA GLN A 29 1.92 14.51 0.14
C GLN A 29 0.53 13.96 -0.24
N ILE A 30 -0.16 13.27 0.67
CA ILE A 30 -1.51 12.73 0.44
C ILE A 30 -2.51 13.85 0.71
N GLU A 31 -3.26 14.28 -0.30
CA GLU A 31 -4.25 15.35 -0.18
C GLU A 31 -5.52 14.89 0.56
N ALA A 32 -6.03 13.71 0.21
CA ALA A 32 -7.23 13.14 0.78
C ALA A 32 -7.30 11.62 0.55
N TRP A 33 -8.21 10.94 1.26
CA TRP A 33 -8.56 9.54 1.02
C TRP A 33 -10.06 9.34 1.14
N ALA A 34 -10.60 8.33 0.46
CA ALA A 34 -11.99 7.92 0.60
C ALA A 34 -12.05 6.43 0.92
N GLU A 35 -12.90 6.06 1.88
CA GLU A 35 -13.22 4.66 2.12
C GLU A 35 -14.17 4.17 1.02
N VAL A 36 -13.82 3.05 0.40
CA VAL A 36 -14.62 2.44 -0.67
C VAL A 36 -14.96 1.01 -0.26
N THR A 37 -16.25 0.76 -0.07
CA THR A 37 -16.76 -0.58 0.25
C THR A 37 -17.72 -1.05 -0.83
N TYR A 38 -17.77 -2.36 -1.06
CA TYR A 38 -18.72 -2.97 -1.99
C TYR A 38 -20.16 -2.56 -1.67
N THR A 39 -20.57 -2.73 -0.42
CA THR A 39 -21.93 -2.39 0.03
C THR A 39 -22.21 -0.90 -0.07
N GLY A 40 -21.23 -0.04 0.22
CA GLY A 40 -21.34 1.40 0.07
C GLY A 40 -21.58 1.83 -1.37
N LEU A 41 -20.78 1.32 -2.31
CA LEU A 41 -20.92 1.65 -3.73
C LEU A 41 -22.23 1.13 -4.34
N ILE A 42 -22.60 -0.12 -4.05
CA ILE A 42 -23.88 -0.68 -4.51
C ILE A 42 -25.07 0.08 -3.90
N GLY A 43 -25.00 0.42 -2.61
CA GLY A 43 -26.02 1.22 -1.93
C GLY A 43 -26.16 2.63 -2.50
N ALA A 44 -25.07 3.19 -3.02
CA ALA A 44 -25.04 4.48 -3.71
C ALA A 44 -25.47 4.42 -5.18
N GLY A 45 -25.88 3.25 -5.67
CA GLY A 45 -26.44 3.07 -7.02
C GLY A 45 -25.47 2.55 -8.08
N LEU A 46 -24.23 2.20 -7.71
CA LEU A 46 -23.31 1.54 -8.64
C LEU A 46 -23.83 0.11 -8.93
N SER A 47 -23.79 -0.31 -10.19
CA SER A 47 -24.16 -1.68 -10.54
C SER A 47 -23.09 -2.68 -10.08
N LYS A 48 -23.48 -3.94 -9.84
CA LYS A 48 -22.51 -5.00 -9.52
C LYS A 48 -21.53 -5.25 -10.67
N PHE A 49 -21.98 -5.07 -11.90
CA PHE A 49 -21.17 -5.18 -13.09
C PHE A 49 -20.11 -4.07 -13.14
N ASP A 50 -20.52 -2.82 -12.88
CA ASP A 50 -19.60 -1.68 -12.83
C ASP A 50 -18.61 -1.81 -11.66
N PHE A 51 -19.05 -2.30 -10.49
CA PHE A 51 -18.13 -2.59 -9.40
C PHE A 51 -17.03 -3.58 -9.81
N GLN A 52 -17.41 -4.68 -10.48
CA GLN A 52 -16.44 -5.65 -10.96
C GLN A 52 -15.49 -5.03 -12.00
N ASN A 53 -16.01 -4.21 -12.91
CA ASN A 53 -15.19 -3.48 -13.87
C ASN A 53 -14.19 -2.54 -13.19
N LEU A 54 -14.56 -1.83 -12.12
CA LEU A 54 -13.61 -1.01 -11.35
C LEU A 54 -12.47 -1.86 -10.77
N VAL A 55 -12.78 -3.00 -10.17
CA VAL A 55 -11.77 -3.92 -9.60
C VAL A 55 -10.86 -4.47 -10.69
N ASP A 56 -11.40 -4.79 -11.87
CA ASP A 56 -10.67 -5.35 -13.00
C ASP A 56 -10.04 -4.28 -13.91
N MET A 57 -10.08 -3.00 -13.51
CA MET A 57 -9.60 -1.85 -14.29
C MET A 57 -10.13 -1.84 -15.72
N GLN A 58 -11.42 -2.14 -15.86
CA GLN A 58 -12.22 -2.01 -17.07
C GLN A 58 -13.07 -0.73 -16.98
N PRO A 59 -13.44 -0.12 -18.13
CA PRO A 59 -14.41 0.96 -18.13
C PRO A 59 -15.74 0.53 -17.49
N ILE A 60 -16.31 1.40 -16.67
CA ILE A 60 -17.69 1.27 -16.20
C ILE A 60 -18.66 1.86 -17.23
N GLU A 61 -19.89 1.35 -17.26
CA GLU A 61 -20.96 1.89 -18.10
C GLU A 61 -21.74 3.00 -17.38
N GLY A 62 -21.87 2.87 -16.06
CA GLY A 62 -22.50 3.86 -15.19
C GLY A 62 -21.57 5.01 -14.77
N GLU A 63 -22.09 5.87 -13.90
CA GLU A 63 -21.29 6.91 -13.24
C GLU A 63 -20.77 6.39 -11.90
N LEU A 64 -19.52 6.72 -11.56
CA LEU A 64 -18.99 6.45 -10.23
C LEU A 64 -19.73 7.34 -9.22
N PRO A 65 -20.32 6.78 -8.15
CA PRO A 65 -20.94 7.58 -7.11
C PRO A 65 -19.95 8.56 -6.49
N ALA A 66 -20.45 9.70 -6.02
CA ALA A 66 -19.63 10.66 -5.29
C ALA A 66 -18.97 9.99 -4.08
N LEU A 67 -17.64 10.07 -4.02
CA LEU A 67 -16.86 9.55 -2.90
C LEU A 67 -16.72 10.62 -1.81
N ASN A 68 -16.91 10.21 -0.56
CA ASN A 68 -16.71 11.09 0.59
C ASN A 68 -15.23 11.13 0.96
N PHE A 69 -14.49 12.05 0.34
CA PHE A 69 -13.08 12.26 0.66
C PHE A 69 -12.91 12.90 2.04
N THR A 70 -12.06 12.28 2.86
CA THR A 70 -11.50 12.88 4.07
C THR A 70 -10.22 13.60 3.69
N THR A 71 -10.21 14.92 3.82
CA THR A 71 -9.01 15.74 3.60
C THR A 71 -7.95 15.43 4.66
N ASN A 72 -6.70 15.30 4.22
CA ASN A 72 -5.58 15.16 5.12
C ASN A 72 -5.24 16.52 5.76
N PRO A 73 -5.37 16.69 7.09
CA PRO A 73 -5.04 17.95 7.75
C PRO A 73 -3.54 18.31 7.65
N ASP A 74 -2.69 17.32 7.39
CA ASP A 74 -1.24 17.49 7.29
C ASP A 74 -0.74 17.63 5.85
N TYR A 75 -1.65 17.72 4.86
CA TYR A 75 -1.29 17.97 3.48
C TYR A 75 -0.50 19.28 3.34
N ASN A 76 0.59 19.24 2.58
CA ASN A 76 1.44 20.40 2.36
C ASN A 76 1.27 20.94 0.93
N ALA A 77 0.65 22.11 0.80
CA ALA A 77 0.42 22.80 -0.48
C ALA A 77 1.69 23.12 -1.29
N LYS A 78 2.90 22.91 -0.75
CA LYS A 78 4.15 22.99 -1.55
C LYS A 78 4.13 22.02 -2.75
N TYR A 79 3.35 20.95 -2.69
CA TYR A 79 3.26 19.94 -3.76
C TYR A 79 2.36 20.40 -4.93
N ASP A 80 1.48 21.39 -4.75
CA ASP A 80 0.49 21.83 -5.75
C ASP A 80 1.10 22.28 -7.09
N ASN A 81 2.35 22.77 -7.05
CA ASN A 81 3.05 23.28 -8.24
C ASN A 81 4.03 22.26 -8.85
N LEU A 82 3.99 21.01 -8.39
CA LEU A 82 4.87 19.95 -8.87
C LEU A 82 4.12 19.01 -9.80
N SER A 83 4.83 18.42 -10.74
CA SER A 83 4.32 17.38 -11.62
C SER A 83 5.18 16.11 -11.50
N ALA A 84 4.62 14.98 -11.94
CA ALA A 84 5.43 13.80 -12.17
C ALA A 84 6.52 14.08 -13.22
N SER A 85 7.62 13.35 -13.14
CA SER A 85 8.62 13.35 -14.19
C SER A 85 8.13 12.51 -15.38
N PRO A 86 8.64 12.78 -16.59
CA PRO A 86 8.53 11.82 -17.69
C PRO A 86 9.15 10.47 -17.33
N GLY A 87 8.94 9.48 -18.19
CA GLY A 87 9.51 8.16 -18.04
C GLY A 87 11.03 8.15 -17.93
N GLN A 88 11.55 7.13 -17.25
CA GLN A 88 12.97 6.95 -16.95
C GLN A 88 13.44 5.57 -17.42
N PRO A 89 13.74 5.36 -18.72
CA PRO A 89 14.12 4.06 -19.24
C PRO A 89 15.35 3.43 -18.59
N GLN A 90 16.29 4.24 -18.13
CA GLN A 90 17.46 3.79 -17.38
C GLN A 90 17.13 3.21 -15.98
N LEU A 91 15.89 3.38 -15.51
CA LEU A 91 15.39 2.81 -14.25
C LEU A 91 14.46 1.60 -14.46
N ALA A 92 14.22 1.17 -15.70
CA ALA A 92 13.24 0.13 -16.02
C ALA A 92 13.63 -1.26 -15.48
N GLY A 93 14.92 -1.58 -15.44
CA GLY A 93 15.45 -2.83 -14.90
C GLY A 93 15.19 -4.09 -15.72
N ASP A 94 14.56 -3.99 -16.89
CA ASP A 94 14.46 -5.10 -17.85
C ASP A 94 15.78 -5.30 -18.63
N GLU A 95 15.97 -6.49 -19.20
CA GLU A 95 17.20 -6.89 -19.87
C GLU A 95 17.62 -5.95 -21.01
N ALA A 96 16.66 -5.46 -21.80
CA ALA A 96 16.96 -4.58 -22.94
C ALA A 96 17.43 -3.20 -22.48
N ASN A 97 16.77 -2.62 -21.47
CA ASN A 97 17.21 -1.34 -20.91
C ASN A 97 18.49 -1.47 -20.09
N LEU A 98 18.70 -2.57 -19.35
CA LEU A 98 19.96 -2.83 -18.65
C LEU A 98 21.14 -2.97 -19.62
N ALA A 99 20.94 -3.59 -20.78
CA ALA A 99 21.98 -3.67 -21.82
C ALA A 99 22.29 -2.29 -22.43
N LYS A 100 21.27 -1.45 -22.60
CA LYS A 100 21.37 -0.11 -23.20
C LYS A 100 21.96 0.94 -22.25
N PHE A 101 21.57 0.92 -20.99
CA PHE A 101 21.96 1.86 -19.94
C PHE A 101 22.86 1.14 -18.91
N ASN A 102 24.08 0.85 -19.33
CA ASN A 102 25.03 0.03 -18.57
C ASN A 102 26.14 0.85 -17.90
N GLU A 103 26.10 2.18 -18.02
CA GLU A 103 27.11 3.06 -17.43
C GLU A 103 27.03 3.13 -15.90
N LYS A 104 25.85 2.84 -15.33
CA LYS A 104 25.60 2.84 -13.89
C LYS A 104 24.72 1.66 -13.48
N SER A 105 24.73 1.33 -12.19
CA SER A 105 23.71 0.47 -11.62
C SER A 105 22.34 1.17 -11.60
N LEU A 106 21.26 0.40 -11.50
CA LEU A 106 19.92 0.94 -11.27
C LEU A 106 19.88 1.85 -10.04
N GLU A 107 20.55 1.45 -8.96
CA GLU A 107 20.69 2.28 -7.76
C GLU A 107 21.41 3.60 -8.06
N GLY A 108 22.46 3.57 -8.89
CA GLY A 108 23.17 4.78 -9.30
C GLY A 108 22.28 5.74 -10.09
N TYR A 109 21.48 5.23 -11.03
CA TYR A 109 20.48 6.05 -11.72
C TYR A 109 19.36 6.53 -10.80
N ALA A 110 18.97 5.72 -9.81
CA ALA A 110 17.92 6.06 -8.86
C ALA A 110 18.37 7.21 -7.95
N ILE A 111 19.61 7.17 -7.47
CA ILE A 111 20.24 8.27 -6.73
C ILE A 111 20.31 9.52 -7.60
N GLU A 112 20.80 9.43 -8.85
CA GLU A 112 20.89 10.58 -9.76
C GLU A 112 19.51 11.21 -10.01
N PHE A 113 18.48 10.39 -10.21
CA PHE A 113 17.11 10.85 -10.34
C PHE A 113 16.64 11.60 -9.09
N MET A 114 16.93 11.08 -7.89
CA MET A 114 16.52 11.70 -6.63
C MET A 114 17.36 12.94 -6.29
N GLU A 115 18.63 13.01 -6.68
CA GLU A 115 19.43 14.23 -6.58
C GLU A 115 18.81 15.36 -7.41
N LYS A 116 18.29 15.04 -8.60
CA LYS A 116 17.66 16.01 -9.49
C LYS A 116 16.24 16.40 -9.05
N ASN A 117 15.44 15.45 -8.59
CA ASN A 117 13.98 15.63 -8.43
C ASN A 117 13.49 15.46 -6.98
N GLY A 118 14.30 14.88 -6.09
CA GLY A 118 13.89 14.44 -4.76
C GLY A 118 13.87 15.53 -3.69
N GLY A 119 14.36 16.74 -3.98
CA GLY A 119 14.40 17.86 -3.03
C GLY A 119 13.05 18.15 -2.35
N PRO A 120 11.94 18.30 -3.09
CA PRO A 120 10.62 18.57 -2.49
C PRO A 120 10.11 17.48 -1.54
N VAL A 121 10.50 16.22 -1.77
CA VAL A 121 10.16 15.07 -0.91
C VAL A 121 11.20 14.82 0.19
N GLY A 122 12.20 15.70 0.33
CA GLY A 122 13.19 15.62 1.40
C GLY A 122 14.27 14.58 1.18
N TRP A 123 14.67 14.35 -0.07
CA TRP A 123 15.86 13.56 -0.39
C TRP A 123 17.10 14.12 0.31
N ASP A 124 17.80 13.28 1.07
CA ASP A 124 19.00 13.60 1.85
C ASP A 124 20.26 12.87 1.34
N GLY A 125 20.18 12.28 0.15
CA GLY A 125 21.29 11.56 -0.50
C GLY A 125 21.26 10.04 -0.30
N LYS A 126 20.27 9.48 0.42
CA LYS A 126 20.16 8.03 0.63
C LYS A 126 18.72 7.54 0.69
N PHE A 127 18.55 6.27 0.33
CA PHE A 127 17.31 5.54 0.56
C PHE A 127 17.35 4.77 1.90
N PRO A 128 16.18 4.43 2.50
CA PRO A 128 14.86 5.00 2.19
C PRO A 128 14.81 6.49 2.56
N LEU A 129 13.79 7.21 2.06
CA LEU A 129 13.59 8.61 2.47
C LEU A 129 13.51 8.69 3.99
N SER A 130 14.32 9.55 4.61
CA SER A 130 14.39 9.66 6.08
C SER A 130 13.07 10.06 6.74
N ALA A 131 12.17 10.73 6.01
CA ALA A 131 10.83 11.01 6.50
C ALA A 131 9.90 9.77 6.54
N LEU A 132 10.26 8.69 5.85
CA LEU A 132 9.55 7.41 5.89
C LEU A 132 10.16 6.44 6.90
N THR A 133 11.31 6.79 7.51
CA THR A 133 11.83 6.09 8.68
C THR A 133 11.14 6.62 9.93
N SER A 134 9.81 6.67 9.95
CA SER A 134 9.12 6.59 11.24
C SER A 134 9.38 5.18 11.74
N ASP A 135 9.94 5.03 12.94
CA ASP A 135 10.07 3.72 13.57
C ASP A 135 8.73 3.00 13.41
N ALA A 136 8.71 1.88 12.68
CA ALA A 136 7.58 0.99 12.72
C ALA A 136 7.28 0.76 14.21
N PRO A 137 6.01 0.80 14.66
CA PRO A 137 5.69 0.56 16.06
C PRO A 137 6.45 -0.69 16.48
N ALA A 138 7.27 -0.57 17.53
CA ALA A 138 8.19 -1.62 17.95
C ALA A 138 7.44 -2.96 17.91
N GLU A 139 8.03 -3.98 17.30
CA GLU A 139 7.36 -5.27 17.22
C GLU A 139 6.93 -5.68 18.64
N PRO A 140 5.66 -6.07 18.82
CA PRO A 140 5.15 -6.39 20.14
C PRO A 140 5.99 -7.50 20.77
N THR A 141 6.63 -7.16 21.88
CA THR A 141 7.64 -8.01 22.55
C THR A 141 7.00 -9.00 23.50
N THR A 142 5.75 -8.73 23.91
CA THR A 142 4.99 -9.61 24.80
C THR A 142 3.83 -10.30 24.07
N PRO A 143 3.42 -11.50 24.53
CA PRO A 143 2.21 -12.15 24.01
C PRO A 143 0.96 -11.27 24.12
N ARG A 144 0.88 -10.41 25.15
CA ARG A 144 -0.26 -9.53 25.36
C ARG A 144 -0.32 -8.39 24.35
N GLU A 145 0.82 -7.76 24.05
CA GLU A 145 0.89 -6.73 23.00
C GLU A 145 0.59 -7.33 21.62
N ARG A 146 1.01 -8.58 21.38
CA ARG A 146 0.71 -9.29 20.12
C ARG A 146 -0.79 -9.57 19.98
N GLU A 147 -1.43 -10.02 21.05
CA GLU A 147 -2.89 -10.22 21.13
C GLU A 147 -3.64 -8.89 20.96
N ASP A 148 -3.20 -7.83 21.62
CA ASP A 148 -3.81 -6.50 21.54
C ASP A 148 -3.69 -5.91 20.13
N LYS A 149 -2.55 -6.10 19.46
CA LYS A 149 -2.35 -5.71 18.05
C LYS A 149 -3.27 -6.50 17.12
N LEU A 150 -3.39 -7.82 17.31
CA LEU A 150 -4.21 -8.69 16.47
C LEU A 150 -5.71 -8.39 16.63
N CYS A 151 -6.15 -8.02 17.84
CA CYS A 151 -7.54 -7.70 18.13
C CYS A 151 -7.89 -6.21 18.04
N ALA A 152 -6.95 -5.35 17.63
CA ALA A 152 -7.12 -3.89 17.66
C ALA A 152 -8.38 -3.42 16.91
N ASN A 153 -8.60 -3.99 15.71
CA ASN A 153 -9.68 -3.62 14.79
C ASN A 153 -10.77 -4.70 14.66
N SER A 154 -10.79 -5.68 15.57
CA SER A 154 -11.69 -6.85 15.49
C SER A 154 -13.19 -6.52 15.32
N ASP A 155 -13.64 -5.41 15.90
CA ASP A 155 -15.03 -4.95 15.81
C ASP A 155 -15.35 -4.40 14.41
N ALA A 156 -14.45 -3.58 13.86
CA ALA A 156 -14.62 -2.97 12.55
C ALA A 156 -14.45 -4.00 11.41
N ASP A 157 -13.44 -4.87 11.52
CA ASP A 157 -13.04 -5.75 10.42
C ASP A 157 -13.83 -7.07 10.40
N PHE A 158 -14.29 -7.54 11.58
CA PHE A 158 -14.87 -8.88 11.73
C PHE A 158 -16.16 -8.91 12.56
N SER A 159 -16.70 -7.74 12.97
CA SER A 159 -17.88 -7.65 13.86
C SER A 159 -17.74 -8.48 15.14
N LEU A 160 -16.50 -8.63 15.63
CA LEU A 160 -16.20 -9.33 16.88
C LEU A 160 -15.86 -8.30 17.95
N THR A 161 -16.45 -8.45 19.13
CA THR A 161 -15.94 -7.71 20.28
C THR A 161 -14.49 -8.10 20.55
N LYS A 162 -13.71 -7.19 21.13
CA LYS A 162 -12.33 -7.50 21.54
C LYS A 162 -12.24 -8.74 22.43
N ALA A 163 -13.25 -9.01 23.26
CA ALA A 163 -13.31 -10.19 24.11
C ALA A 163 -13.49 -11.50 23.31
N GLU A 164 -14.33 -11.48 22.27
CA GLU A 164 -14.53 -12.61 21.37
C GLU A 164 -13.28 -12.87 20.54
N CYS A 165 -12.66 -11.81 20.01
CA CYS A 165 -11.37 -11.92 19.31
C CYS A 165 -10.32 -12.58 20.20
N ARG A 166 -10.14 -12.09 21.43
CA ARG A 166 -9.18 -12.67 22.40
C ARG A 166 -9.49 -14.12 22.76
N THR A 167 -10.76 -14.48 22.80
CA THR A 167 -11.18 -15.88 23.02
C THR A 167 -10.73 -16.77 21.86
N GLN A 168 -10.87 -16.30 20.63
CA GLN A 168 -10.38 -17.03 19.44
C GLN A 168 -8.85 -17.09 19.40
N VAL A 169 -8.15 -16.01 19.79
CA VAL A 169 -6.68 -16.02 19.93
C VAL A 169 -6.24 -17.08 20.94
N ALA A 170 -6.90 -17.15 22.09
CA ALA A 170 -6.61 -18.17 23.11
C ALA A 170 -6.84 -19.60 22.59
N GLN A 171 -7.87 -19.83 21.77
CA GLN A 171 -8.10 -21.11 21.11
C GLN A 171 -6.97 -21.45 20.14
N CYS A 172 -6.56 -20.51 19.27
CA CYS A 172 -5.43 -20.71 18.37
C CYS A 172 -4.12 -20.96 19.14
N VAL A 173 -3.90 -20.27 20.27
CA VAL A 173 -2.74 -20.52 21.14
C VAL A 173 -2.77 -21.92 21.72
N PHE A 174 -3.95 -22.42 22.10
CA PHE A 174 -4.10 -23.79 22.58
C PHE A 174 -3.87 -24.83 21.46
N GLU A 175 -4.39 -24.58 20.27
CA GLU A 175 -4.29 -25.48 19.10
C GLU A 175 -2.86 -25.55 18.52
N GLU A 176 -2.19 -24.40 18.46
CA GLU A 176 -0.89 -24.26 17.77
C GLU A 176 0.30 -24.22 18.73
N GLY A 177 0.09 -23.81 20.00
CA GLY A 177 1.16 -23.56 20.98
C GLY A 177 1.97 -24.78 21.39
N ALA A 178 1.45 -25.98 21.16
CA ALA A 178 2.13 -27.24 21.44
C ALA A 178 2.97 -27.76 20.26
N LYS A 179 2.94 -27.11 19.09
CA LYS A 179 3.65 -27.57 17.90
C LYS A 179 5.17 -27.33 18.03
N PRO A 180 6.00 -28.25 17.52
CA PRO A 180 7.45 -28.02 17.44
C PRO A 180 7.71 -26.79 16.55
N ASN A 181 8.66 -25.94 16.97
CA ASN A 181 8.97 -24.65 16.34
C ASN A 181 7.82 -23.63 16.40
N PHE A 182 7.09 -23.60 17.52
CA PHE A 182 6.06 -22.59 17.75
C PHE A 182 6.58 -21.17 17.50
N ASP A 183 5.89 -20.46 16.62
CA ASP A 183 6.04 -19.03 16.37
C ASP A 183 4.65 -18.39 16.26
N TRP A 184 4.58 -17.10 16.54
CA TRP A 184 3.33 -16.34 16.53
C TRP A 184 2.69 -16.23 15.15
N SER A 185 3.46 -16.45 14.08
CA SER A 185 2.90 -16.61 12.72
C SER A 185 1.87 -17.74 12.63
N LEU A 186 2.01 -18.81 13.41
CA LEU A 186 1.03 -19.91 13.48
C LEU A 186 -0.30 -19.46 14.08
N ILE A 187 -0.25 -18.60 15.10
CA ILE A 187 -1.45 -17.99 15.71
C ILE A 187 -2.15 -17.09 14.71
N THR A 188 -1.36 -16.26 14.02
CA THR A 188 -1.88 -15.33 13.00
C THR A 188 -2.57 -16.10 11.87
N ALA A 189 -1.94 -17.17 11.36
CA ALA A 189 -2.53 -18.02 10.32
C ALA A 189 -3.80 -18.76 10.79
N CYS A 190 -3.82 -19.25 12.03
CA CYS A 190 -5.02 -19.85 12.63
C CYS A 190 -6.18 -18.85 12.72
N MET A 191 -5.90 -17.61 13.11
CA MET A 191 -6.90 -16.55 13.18
C MET A 191 -7.40 -16.14 11.80
N GLU A 192 -6.51 -15.98 10.81
CA GLU A 192 -6.91 -15.74 9.41
C GLU A 192 -7.82 -16.86 8.87
N ALA A 193 -7.54 -18.12 9.20
CA ALA A 193 -8.38 -19.23 8.78
C ALA A 193 -9.78 -19.18 9.43
N LYS A 194 -9.87 -18.83 10.73
CA LYS A 194 -11.16 -18.68 11.44
C LYS A 194 -11.96 -17.47 10.94
N TRP A 195 -11.29 -16.38 10.57
CA TRP A 195 -11.93 -15.16 10.08
C TRP A 195 -12.35 -15.20 8.60
N ARG A 196 -11.78 -16.10 7.78
CA ARG A 196 -12.25 -16.35 6.41
C ARG A 196 -13.57 -17.11 6.32
N ILE A 197 -14.10 -17.59 7.45
CA ILE A 197 -15.31 -18.44 7.52
C ILE A 197 -16.54 -17.64 7.98
N ILE A 198 -16.36 -16.38 8.37
CA ILE A 198 -17.44 -15.43 8.77
C ILE A 198 -17.74 -14.53 7.57
#